data_AF-A0A1I5E9S7-F1
#
_entry.id   AF-A0A1I5E9S7-F1
#
_cell.length_a   1.000
_cell.length_b   1.000
_cell.length_c   1.000
_cell.angle_alpha   90.00
_cell.angle_beta   90.00
_cell.angle_gamma   90.00
#
_symmetry.space_group_name_H-M   'P 1'
#
loop_
_entity.id
_entity.type
_entity.pdbx_description
1 polymer ?
#
loop_
_entity_poly.entity_id
_entity_poly.type
_entity_poly.pdbx_seq_one_letter_code
_entity_poly.pdbx_strand_id
1 'polypeptide(L)'
;MRINEVIREYRKAANLTQEQVANYLGVTAPAVNKWENGISYPDITLLAPLARVLKTNVDTLLSFNEELTDIEINKLVEEVSELAQKEGFEKAYKRGEELIKEYSNCERLILYIAQILNAFLKINGVENSEAYETKVIQWYEIIAASEKQEIASIAIAALVSKYTEKEEFDKAQQLLDRIPPLGYDKKLMQAMLFEKQDKYEEAYEIYERMIYMDANEICNVIQILINLLCKEEKYDKAEKYAAIAKTSAKIFDLGAYMENIPDMFIGISMQDKERSLDAMEKLVKGVDSVETAARSDMYKHMKMKESSNMDAVKKMIKRGLESDKEVDFLREEPRFKSIIELLK
;
A
#
# COMPACT_ATOMS: atom_id res chain seq x y z
N MET A 1 -18.41 -20.36 -13.79
CA MET A 1 -19.17 -21.21 -14.74
C MET A 1 -19.92 -22.28 -13.96
N ARG A 2 -20.93 -22.92 -14.54
CA ARG A 2 -21.58 -24.09 -13.91
C ARG A 2 -21.00 -25.38 -14.48
N ILE A 3 -21.01 -26.46 -13.70
CA ILE A 3 -20.48 -27.77 -14.11
C ILE A 3 -20.96 -28.25 -15.49
N ASN A 4 -22.24 -28.02 -15.82
CA ASN A 4 -22.81 -28.39 -17.11
C ASN A 4 -22.16 -27.64 -18.30
N GLU A 5 -21.78 -26.39 -18.10
CA GLU A 5 -21.09 -25.56 -19.10
C GLU A 5 -19.65 -26.02 -19.26
N VAL A 6 -18.96 -26.31 -18.15
CA VAL A 6 -17.59 -26.81 -18.14
C VAL A 6 -17.48 -28.15 -18.85
N ILE A 7 -18.37 -29.12 -18.55
CA ILE A 7 -18.38 -30.43 -19.21
C ILE A 7 -18.50 -30.26 -20.73
N ARG A 8 -19.42 -29.42 -21.19
CA ARG A 8 -19.67 -29.17 -22.61
C ARG A 8 -18.47 -28.51 -23.29
N GLU A 9 -17.87 -27.52 -22.66
CA GLU A 9 -16.74 -26.78 -23.18
C GLU A 9 -15.51 -27.68 -23.33
N TYR A 10 -15.12 -28.36 -22.25
CA TYR A 10 -13.93 -29.21 -22.27
C TYR A 10 -14.10 -30.42 -23.18
N ARG A 11 -15.32 -30.97 -23.31
CA ARG A 11 -15.60 -32.02 -24.31
C ARG A 11 -15.34 -31.51 -25.72
N LYS A 12 -15.85 -30.32 -26.05
CA LYS A 12 -15.64 -29.71 -27.38
C LYS A 12 -14.16 -29.39 -27.62
N ALA A 13 -13.47 -28.86 -26.62
CA ALA A 13 -12.02 -28.57 -26.70
C ALA A 13 -11.19 -29.86 -26.90
N ALA A 14 -11.62 -30.97 -26.31
CA ALA A 14 -11.01 -32.29 -26.53
C ALA A 14 -11.40 -32.95 -27.86
N ASN A 15 -12.23 -32.28 -28.70
CA ASN A 15 -12.79 -32.81 -29.94
C ASN A 15 -13.55 -34.15 -29.77
N LEU A 16 -14.23 -34.32 -28.63
CA LEU A 16 -14.99 -35.53 -28.33
C LEU A 16 -16.49 -35.36 -28.60
N THR A 17 -17.17 -36.42 -29.04
CA THR A 17 -18.63 -36.48 -29.08
C THR A 17 -19.20 -36.90 -27.72
N GLN A 18 -20.48 -36.61 -27.45
CA GLN A 18 -21.15 -37.07 -26.23
C GLN A 18 -21.14 -38.60 -26.13
N GLU A 19 -21.23 -39.29 -27.28
CA GLU A 19 -21.16 -40.76 -27.37
C GLU A 19 -19.76 -41.28 -27.01
N GLN A 20 -18.70 -40.63 -27.46
CA GLN A 20 -17.33 -41.00 -27.09
C GLN A 20 -17.08 -40.83 -25.60
N VAL A 21 -17.52 -39.72 -25.01
CA VAL A 21 -17.42 -39.50 -23.54
C VAL A 21 -18.22 -40.56 -22.78
N ALA A 22 -19.43 -40.89 -23.25
CA ALA A 22 -20.27 -41.92 -22.64
C ALA A 22 -19.58 -43.29 -22.66
N ASN A 23 -18.97 -43.67 -23.78
CA ASN A 23 -18.23 -44.92 -23.93
C ASN A 23 -17.02 -45.01 -22.99
N TYR A 24 -16.25 -43.94 -22.83
CA TYR A 24 -15.12 -43.92 -21.89
C TYR A 24 -15.53 -44.09 -20.43
N LEU A 25 -16.74 -43.66 -20.09
CA LEU A 25 -17.25 -43.64 -18.70
C LEU A 25 -18.20 -44.80 -18.39
N GLY A 26 -18.50 -45.67 -19.37
CA GLY A 26 -19.45 -46.77 -19.19
C GLY A 26 -20.89 -46.29 -18.95
N VAL A 27 -21.26 -45.13 -19.47
CA VAL A 27 -22.61 -44.55 -19.37
C VAL A 27 -23.25 -44.41 -20.75
N THR A 28 -24.47 -43.86 -20.81
CA THR A 28 -25.19 -43.64 -22.08
C THR A 28 -25.01 -42.21 -22.58
N ALA A 29 -25.00 -42.00 -23.91
CA ALA A 29 -24.92 -40.66 -24.49
C ALA A 29 -26.03 -39.70 -24.02
N PRO A 30 -27.30 -40.15 -23.82
CA PRO A 30 -28.33 -39.33 -23.19
C PRO A 30 -27.99 -38.86 -21.76
N ALA A 31 -27.24 -39.64 -20.98
CA ALA A 31 -26.81 -39.21 -19.64
C ALA A 31 -25.85 -38.02 -19.75
N VAL A 32 -24.84 -38.11 -20.64
CA VAL A 32 -23.92 -37.00 -20.92
C VAL A 32 -24.67 -35.76 -21.44
N ASN A 33 -25.66 -35.95 -22.31
CA ASN A 33 -26.49 -34.85 -22.80
C ASN A 33 -27.30 -34.17 -21.67
N LYS A 34 -27.84 -34.94 -20.71
CA LYS A 34 -28.52 -34.39 -19.54
C LYS A 34 -27.57 -33.60 -18.65
N TRP A 35 -26.33 -34.07 -18.47
CA TRP A 35 -25.29 -33.34 -17.73
C TRP A 35 -24.96 -32.01 -18.38
N GLU A 36 -24.71 -32.00 -19.70
CA GLU A 36 -24.37 -30.78 -20.43
C GLU A 36 -25.51 -29.77 -20.49
N ASN A 37 -26.77 -30.19 -20.30
CA ASN A 37 -27.94 -29.31 -20.22
C ASN A 37 -28.37 -28.98 -18.78
N GLY A 38 -27.65 -29.45 -17.76
CA GLY A 38 -27.98 -29.19 -16.36
C GLY A 38 -29.26 -29.88 -15.86
N ILE A 39 -29.73 -30.92 -16.58
CA ILE A 39 -30.93 -31.70 -16.22
C ILE A 39 -30.60 -32.71 -15.10
N SER A 40 -29.38 -33.22 -15.08
CA SER A 40 -28.87 -34.10 -14.02
C SER A 40 -27.37 -33.86 -13.84
N TYR A 41 -26.80 -34.41 -12.77
CA TYR A 41 -25.35 -34.35 -12.52
C TYR A 41 -24.69 -35.71 -12.78
N PRO A 42 -23.39 -35.74 -13.11
CA PRO A 42 -22.61 -36.97 -13.03
C PRO A 42 -22.64 -37.51 -11.60
N ASP A 43 -22.68 -38.83 -11.45
CA ASP A 43 -22.50 -39.45 -10.14
C ASP A 43 -21.12 -39.07 -9.57
N ILE A 44 -21.01 -38.95 -8.25
CA ILE A 44 -19.74 -38.56 -7.58
C ILE A 44 -18.58 -39.49 -7.97
N THR A 45 -18.87 -40.78 -8.17
CA THR A 45 -17.88 -41.79 -8.59
C THR A 45 -17.38 -41.58 -10.03
N LEU A 46 -18.13 -40.83 -10.85
CA LEU A 46 -17.78 -40.52 -12.24
C LEU A 46 -17.00 -39.21 -12.38
N LEU A 47 -16.88 -38.38 -11.35
CA LEU A 47 -16.19 -37.09 -11.45
C LEU A 47 -14.72 -37.23 -11.80
N ALA A 48 -13.98 -38.11 -11.11
CA ALA A 48 -12.56 -38.32 -11.38
C ALA A 48 -12.31 -38.97 -12.77
N PRO A 49 -13.06 -40.01 -13.19
CA PRO A 49 -12.99 -40.52 -14.56
C PRO A 49 -13.33 -39.47 -15.63
N LEU A 50 -14.39 -38.68 -15.42
CA LEU A 50 -14.82 -37.61 -16.32
C LEU A 50 -13.72 -36.54 -16.48
N ALA A 51 -13.08 -36.14 -15.38
CA ALA A 51 -11.97 -35.19 -15.41
C ALA A 51 -10.82 -35.69 -16.30
N ARG A 52 -10.44 -36.97 -16.20
CA ARG A 52 -9.40 -37.59 -17.04
C ARG A 52 -9.77 -37.61 -18.51
N VAL A 53 -11.02 -37.98 -18.85
CA VAL A 53 -11.52 -37.99 -20.23
C VAL A 53 -11.48 -36.59 -20.84
N LEU A 54 -11.87 -35.59 -20.05
CA LEU A 54 -11.90 -34.18 -20.45
C LEU A 54 -10.55 -33.47 -20.32
N LYS A 55 -9.49 -34.18 -19.92
CA LYS A 55 -8.13 -33.65 -19.71
C LYS A 55 -8.10 -32.44 -18.78
N THR A 56 -8.86 -32.52 -17.69
CA THR A 56 -8.96 -31.49 -16.64
C THR A 56 -8.90 -32.14 -15.25
N ASN A 57 -9.16 -31.39 -14.18
CA ASN A 57 -9.26 -31.87 -12.81
C ASN A 57 -10.69 -31.72 -12.25
N VAL A 58 -10.96 -32.35 -11.12
CA VAL A 58 -12.30 -32.33 -10.48
C VAL A 58 -12.68 -30.91 -10.06
N ASP A 59 -11.71 -30.13 -9.58
CA ASP A 59 -11.93 -28.73 -9.16
C ASP A 59 -12.47 -27.88 -10.31
N THR A 60 -11.86 -28.00 -11.48
CA THR A 60 -12.29 -27.30 -12.70
C THR A 60 -13.68 -27.75 -13.13
N LEU A 61 -13.97 -29.07 -13.09
CA LEU A 61 -15.31 -29.58 -13.39
C LEU A 61 -16.37 -28.99 -12.47
N LEU A 62 -16.09 -28.94 -11.17
CA LEU A 62 -16.98 -28.37 -10.17
C LEU A 62 -17.01 -26.84 -10.21
N SER A 63 -16.22 -26.21 -11.08
CA SER A 63 -16.00 -24.76 -11.08
C SER A 63 -15.57 -24.25 -9.71
N PHE A 64 -14.83 -25.10 -8.97
CA PHE A 64 -14.17 -24.72 -7.74
C PHE A 64 -13.05 -23.74 -8.10
N ASN A 65 -13.24 -22.50 -7.68
CA ASN A 65 -12.21 -21.48 -7.73
C ASN A 65 -11.74 -21.30 -6.29
N GLU A 66 -10.45 -21.52 -6.05
CA GLU A 66 -9.86 -21.44 -4.72
C GLU A 66 -10.02 -20.03 -4.13
N GLU A 67 -10.02 -19.01 -4.99
CA GLU A 67 -10.27 -17.62 -4.64
C GLU A 67 -11.39 -17.02 -5.51
N LEU A 68 -12.33 -16.32 -4.87
CA LEU A 68 -13.33 -15.52 -5.56
C LEU A 68 -12.66 -14.38 -6.32
N THR A 69 -13.17 -14.06 -7.51
CA THR A 69 -12.71 -12.87 -8.24
C THR A 69 -13.20 -11.60 -7.56
N ASP A 70 -12.52 -10.47 -7.79
CA ASP A 70 -12.95 -9.17 -7.23
C ASP A 70 -14.38 -8.79 -7.63
N ILE A 71 -14.82 -9.16 -8.83
CA ILE A 71 -16.20 -8.91 -9.30
C ILE A 71 -17.20 -9.73 -8.49
N GLU A 72 -16.90 -11.00 -8.23
CA GLU A 72 -17.76 -11.87 -7.42
C GLU A 72 -17.81 -11.40 -5.97
N ILE A 73 -16.66 -11.06 -5.39
CA ILE A 73 -16.57 -10.49 -4.03
C ILE A 73 -17.44 -9.23 -3.94
N ASN A 74 -17.25 -8.27 -4.86
CA ASN A 74 -17.99 -7.02 -4.85
C ASN A 74 -19.50 -7.24 -4.94
N LYS A 75 -19.94 -8.19 -5.77
CA LYS A 75 -21.37 -8.52 -5.90
C LYS A 75 -21.95 -9.10 -4.60
N LEU A 76 -21.23 -9.98 -3.92
CA LEU A 76 -21.66 -10.56 -2.65
C LEU A 76 -21.69 -9.51 -1.53
N VAL A 77 -20.70 -8.62 -1.52
CA VAL A 77 -20.60 -7.51 -0.56
C VAL A 77 -21.72 -6.48 -0.80
N GLU A 78 -22.04 -6.18 -2.06
CA GLU A 78 -23.16 -5.33 -2.45
C GLU A 78 -24.51 -5.93 -2.01
N GLU A 79 -24.70 -7.24 -2.17
CA GLU A 79 -25.88 -7.96 -1.66
C GLU A 79 -26.08 -7.73 -0.15
N VAL A 80 -25.02 -7.89 0.65
CA VAL A 80 -25.06 -7.66 2.11
C VAL A 80 -25.39 -6.19 2.42
N SER A 81 -24.81 -5.25 1.70
CA SER A 81 -25.07 -3.81 1.86
C SER A 81 -26.52 -3.45 1.53
N GLU A 82 -27.06 -4.00 0.44
CA GLU A 82 -28.45 -3.78 0.05
C GLU A 82 -29.44 -4.34 1.09
N LEU A 83 -29.15 -5.53 1.62
CA LEU A 83 -29.96 -6.13 2.68
C LEU A 83 -29.97 -5.24 3.94
N ALA A 84 -28.82 -4.66 4.29
CA ALA A 84 -28.72 -3.78 5.45
C ALA A 84 -29.59 -2.53 5.29
N GLN A 85 -29.62 -1.96 4.07
CA GLN A 85 -30.39 -0.76 3.75
C GLN A 85 -31.90 -1.03 3.63
N LYS A 86 -32.29 -2.13 2.99
CA LYS A 86 -33.70 -2.42 2.64
C LYS A 86 -34.43 -3.18 3.75
N GLU A 87 -33.74 -4.12 4.39
CA GLU A 87 -34.36 -5.11 5.27
C GLU A 87 -33.83 -5.08 6.71
N GLY A 88 -32.81 -4.26 6.97
CA GLY A 88 -32.25 -4.02 8.30
C GLY A 88 -30.98 -4.82 8.60
N PHE A 89 -30.29 -4.38 9.66
CA PHE A 89 -28.95 -4.88 10.01
C PHE A 89 -28.92 -6.39 10.31
N GLU A 90 -29.88 -6.92 11.06
CA GLU A 90 -29.87 -8.33 11.48
C GLU A 90 -29.89 -9.30 10.29
N LYS A 91 -30.66 -8.99 9.24
CA LYS A 91 -30.70 -9.79 8.02
C LYS A 91 -29.38 -9.71 7.24
N ALA A 92 -28.79 -8.52 7.15
CA ALA A 92 -27.48 -8.35 6.54
C ALA A 92 -26.38 -9.10 7.29
N TYR A 93 -26.41 -9.03 8.63
CA TYR A 93 -25.48 -9.77 9.49
C TYR A 93 -25.60 -11.28 9.25
N LYS A 94 -26.83 -11.81 9.26
CA LYS A 94 -27.06 -13.25 9.03
C LYS A 94 -26.54 -13.68 7.65
N ARG A 95 -26.81 -12.90 6.61
CA ARG A 95 -26.31 -13.19 5.27
C ARG A 95 -24.79 -13.11 5.19
N GLY A 96 -24.19 -12.08 5.79
CA GLY A 96 -22.74 -11.95 5.88
C GLY A 96 -22.09 -13.13 6.60
N GLU A 97 -22.68 -13.60 7.70
CA GLU A 97 -22.19 -14.77 8.44
C GLU A 97 -22.30 -16.08 7.62
N GLU A 98 -23.39 -16.26 6.87
CA GLU A 98 -23.55 -17.40 5.95
C GLU A 98 -22.48 -17.38 4.85
N LEU A 99 -22.22 -16.22 4.25
CA LEU A 99 -21.19 -16.05 3.22
C LEU A 99 -19.78 -16.31 3.77
N ILE A 100 -19.48 -15.83 4.99
CA ILE A 100 -18.19 -16.11 5.64
C ILE A 100 -18.01 -17.62 5.89
N LYS A 101 -19.09 -18.35 6.24
CA LYS A 101 -19.05 -19.81 6.40
C LYS A 101 -18.85 -20.52 5.06
N GLU A 102 -19.55 -20.08 4.03
CA GLU A 102 -19.47 -20.65 2.67
C GLU A 102 -18.08 -20.45 2.06
N TYR A 103 -17.48 -19.28 2.27
CA TYR A 103 -16.20 -18.87 1.70
C TYR A 103 -15.14 -18.63 2.78
N SER A 104 -15.02 -19.58 3.71
CA SER A 104 -14.12 -19.46 4.88
C SER A 104 -12.62 -19.30 4.56
N ASN A 105 -12.21 -19.64 3.34
CA ASN A 105 -10.85 -19.45 2.84
C ASN A 105 -10.63 -18.09 2.13
N CYS A 106 -11.69 -17.31 1.89
CA CYS A 106 -11.61 -16.05 1.16
C CYS A 106 -11.45 -14.86 2.11
N GLU A 107 -10.23 -14.62 2.58
CA GLU A 107 -9.91 -13.56 3.55
C GLU A 107 -10.38 -12.16 3.11
N ARG A 108 -10.31 -11.85 1.81
CA ARG A 108 -10.78 -10.57 1.25
C ARG A 108 -12.29 -10.40 1.42
N LEU A 109 -13.08 -11.45 1.16
CA LEU A 109 -14.53 -11.40 1.35
C LEU A 109 -14.89 -11.23 2.83
N ILE A 110 -14.23 -11.99 3.71
CA ILE A 110 -14.44 -11.87 5.17
C ILE A 110 -14.13 -10.44 5.63
N LEU A 111 -13.02 -9.86 5.15
CA LEU A 111 -12.62 -8.49 5.47
C LEU A 111 -13.69 -7.47 5.06
N TYR A 112 -14.18 -7.54 3.82
CA TYR A 112 -15.15 -6.58 3.31
C TYR A 112 -16.52 -6.71 3.97
N ILE A 113 -16.98 -7.94 4.22
CA ILE A 113 -18.22 -8.19 4.98
C ILE A 113 -18.08 -7.60 6.39
N ALA A 114 -16.97 -7.86 7.08
CA ALA A 114 -16.72 -7.31 8.43
C ALA A 114 -16.72 -5.77 8.42
N GLN A 115 -16.10 -5.12 7.43
CA GLN A 115 -16.09 -3.66 7.28
C GLN A 115 -17.48 -3.07 7.08
N ILE A 116 -18.28 -3.65 6.17
CA ILE A 116 -19.63 -3.16 5.91
C ILE A 116 -20.50 -3.31 7.16
N LEU A 117 -20.47 -4.47 7.81
CA LEU A 117 -21.26 -4.70 9.02
C LEU A 117 -20.82 -3.79 10.17
N ASN A 118 -19.51 -3.57 10.35
CA ASN A 118 -18.98 -2.61 11.34
C ASN A 118 -19.46 -1.17 11.06
N ALA A 119 -19.45 -0.74 9.79
CA ALA A 119 -19.93 0.58 9.41
C ALA A 119 -21.42 0.76 9.72
N PHE A 120 -22.26 -0.21 9.39
CA PHE A 120 -23.69 -0.17 9.70
C PHE A 120 -23.98 -0.23 11.21
N LEU A 121 -23.18 -0.98 11.99
CA LEU A 121 -23.29 -1.00 13.45
C LEU A 121 -23.10 0.39 14.06
N LYS A 122 -22.12 1.16 13.58
CA LYS A 122 -21.84 2.52 14.07
C LYS A 122 -22.93 3.53 13.73
N ILE A 123 -23.60 3.37 12.60
CA ILE A 123 -24.56 4.36 12.07
C ILE A 123 -25.98 4.12 12.59
N ASN A 124 -26.41 2.86 12.78
CA ASN A 124 -27.83 2.54 12.91
C ASN A 124 -28.38 2.25 14.32
N GLY A 125 -27.64 2.54 15.40
CA GLY A 125 -28.17 2.40 16.77
C GLY A 125 -28.79 1.02 17.04
N VAL A 126 -28.10 -0.04 16.63
CA VAL A 126 -28.62 -1.42 16.60
C VAL A 126 -28.79 -1.97 18.02
N GLU A 127 -29.94 -2.60 18.31
CA GLU A 127 -30.16 -3.34 19.56
C GLU A 127 -29.19 -4.53 19.67
N ASN A 128 -28.62 -4.77 20.86
CA ASN A 128 -27.62 -5.82 21.10
C ASN A 128 -26.33 -5.66 20.25
N SER A 129 -25.91 -4.41 19.98
CA SER A 129 -24.72 -4.07 19.20
C SER A 129 -23.44 -4.72 19.71
N GLU A 130 -23.31 -4.95 21.02
CA GLU A 130 -22.11 -5.53 21.66
C GLU A 130 -21.85 -6.98 21.21
N ALA A 131 -22.90 -7.78 21.05
CA ALA A 131 -22.77 -9.17 20.58
C ALA A 131 -22.29 -9.22 19.12
N TYR A 132 -22.85 -8.36 18.27
CA TYR A 132 -22.45 -8.24 16.86
C TYR A 132 -21.05 -7.66 16.71
N GLU A 133 -20.70 -6.66 17.51
CA GLU A 133 -19.36 -6.08 17.52
C GLU A 133 -18.31 -7.11 17.93
N THR A 134 -18.61 -7.93 18.96
CA THR A 134 -17.72 -9.02 19.37
C THR A 134 -17.46 -10.00 18.23
N LYS A 135 -18.48 -10.32 17.43
CA LYS A 135 -18.33 -11.20 16.26
C LYS A 135 -17.52 -10.58 15.14
N VAL A 136 -17.74 -9.29 14.86
CA VAL A 136 -16.96 -8.53 13.87
C VAL A 136 -15.48 -8.46 14.30
N ILE A 137 -15.21 -8.23 15.59
CA ILE A 137 -13.85 -8.26 16.14
C ILE A 137 -13.21 -9.63 15.91
N GLN A 138 -13.91 -10.73 16.19
CA GLN A 138 -13.40 -12.09 15.96
C GLN A 138 -13.01 -12.32 14.48
N TRP A 139 -13.79 -11.81 13.53
CA TRP A 139 -13.44 -11.90 12.11
C TRP A 139 -12.17 -11.11 11.77
N TYR A 140 -12.03 -9.89 12.31
CA TYR A 140 -10.79 -9.14 12.13
C TYR A 140 -9.59 -9.81 12.81
N GLU A 141 -9.75 -10.45 13.96
CA GLU A 141 -8.67 -11.18 14.64
C GLU A 141 -8.16 -12.36 13.81
N ILE A 142 -9.07 -13.10 13.16
CA ILE A 142 -8.72 -14.16 12.22
C ILE A 142 -7.91 -13.60 11.06
N ILE A 143 -8.37 -12.51 10.44
CA ILE A 143 -7.70 -11.90 9.29
C ILE A 143 -6.35 -11.26 9.69
N ALA A 144 -6.26 -10.67 10.88
CA ALA A 144 -5.03 -10.10 11.42
C ALA A 144 -3.94 -11.15 11.68
N ALA A 145 -4.29 -12.44 11.70
CA ALA A 145 -3.35 -13.56 11.75
C ALA A 145 -2.93 -14.08 10.36
N SER A 146 -3.48 -13.53 9.27
CA SER A 146 -3.14 -13.93 7.90
C SER A 146 -1.67 -13.67 7.56
N GLU A 147 -1.09 -14.54 6.73
CA GLU A 147 0.22 -14.34 6.11
C GLU A 147 0.20 -13.25 5.01
N LYS A 148 -0.99 -12.93 4.46
CA LYS A 148 -1.18 -11.88 3.44
C LYS A 148 -1.16 -10.51 4.11
N GLN A 149 0.02 -9.92 4.17
CA GLN A 149 0.30 -8.71 4.93
C GLN A 149 -0.60 -7.50 4.59
N GLU A 150 -0.95 -7.30 3.31
CA GLU A 150 -1.84 -6.21 2.89
C GLU A 150 -3.22 -6.32 3.57
N ILE A 151 -3.79 -7.53 3.57
CA ILE A 151 -5.12 -7.82 4.14
C ILE A 151 -5.05 -7.80 5.67
N ALA A 152 -4.01 -8.40 6.25
CA ALA A 152 -3.78 -8.40 7.68
C ALA A 152 -3.65 -6.97 8.24
N SER A 153 -2.94 -6.08 7.54
CA SER A 153 -2.75 -4.69 7.98
C SER A 153 -4.06 -3.91 8.06
N ILE A 154 -4.99 -4.13 7.11
CA ILE A 154 -6.33 -3.52 7.14
C ILE A 154 -7.12 -4.00 8.38
N ALA A 155 -7.09 -5.29 8.66
CA ALA A 155 -7.78 -5.86 9.82
C ALA A 155 -7.18 -5.38 11.14
N ILE A 156 -5.84 -5.32 11.23
CA ILE A 156 -5.13 -4.80 12.40
C ILE A 156 -5.51 -3.33 12.63
N ALA A 157 -5.55 -2.49 11.59
CA ALA A 157 -5.99 -1.10 11.71
C ALA A 157 -7.41 -0.96 12.29
N ALA A 158 -8.34 -1.80 11.82
CA ALA A 158 -9.71 -1.84 12.34
C ALA A 158 -9.73 -2.26 13.83
N LEU A 159 -8.93 -3.25 14.22
CA LEU A 159 -8.80 -3.69 15.61
C LEU A 159 -8.17 -2.63 16.50
N VAL A 160 -7.12 -1.93 16.04
CA VAL A 160 -6.49 -0.82 16.77
C VAL A 160 -7.52 0.27 17.06
N SER A 161 -8.30 0.68 16.06
CA SER A 161 -9.41 1.62 16.26
C SER A 161 -10.41 1.11 17.28
N LYS A 162 -10.78 -0.18 17.24
CA LYS A 162 -11.76 -0.77 18.17
C LYS A 162 -11.25 -0.88 19.60
N TYR A 163 -10.02 -1.34 19.81
CA TYR A 163 -9.42 -1.42 21.13
C TYR A 163 -9.15 -0.02 21.71
N THR A 164 -8.87 0.97 20.87
CA THR A 164 -8.79 2.37 21.30
C THR A 164 -10.14 2.92 21.74
N GLU A 165 -11.23 2.64 21.00
CA GLU A 165 -12.61 3.00 21.40
C GLU A 165 -13.01 2.39 22.75
N LYS A 166 -12.49 1.20 23.07
CA LYS A 166 -12.72 0.49 24.34
C LYS A 166 -11.74 0.83 25.46
N GLU A 167 -10.85 1.81 25.24
CA GLU A 167 -9.79 2.19 26.17
C GLU A 167 -8.79 1.04 26.51
N GLU A 168 -8.73 0.01 25.67
CA GLU A 168 -7.82 -1.14 25.80
C GLU A 168 -6.48 -0.87 25.08
N PHE A 169 -5.78 0.18 25.52
CA PHE A 169 -4.61 0.72 24.81
C PHE A 169 -3.44 -0.27 24.65
N ASP A 170 -3.21 -1.15 25.63
CA ASP A 170 -2.12 -2.14 25.55
C ASP A 170 -2.34 -3.14 24.41
N LYS A 171 -3.59 -3.57 24.18
CA LYS A 171 -3.92 -4.46 23.06
C LYS A 171 -3.78 -3.74 21.73
N ALA A 172 -4.22 -2.48 21.67
CA ALA A 172 -4.05 -1.65 20.48
C ALA A 172 -2.56 -1.49 20.12
N GLN A 173 -1.69 -1.22 21.09
CA GLN A 173 -0.25 -1.07 20.85
C GLN A 173 0.40 -2.39 20.37
N GLN A 174 0.10 -3.53 21.01
CA GLN A 174 0.62 -4.84 20.59
C GLN A 174 0.25 -5.18 19.14
N LEU A 175 -0.97 -4.83 18.73
CA LEU A 175 -1.43 -5.02 17.36
C LEU A 175 -0.72 -4.09 16.38
N LEU A 176 -0.57 -2.82 16.75
CA LEU A 176 0.15 -1.83 15.94
C LEU A 176 1.64 -2.20 15.74
N ASP A 177 2.24 -2.87 16.72
CA ASP A 177 3.61 -3.38 16.63
C ASP A 177 3.80 -4.49 15.58
N ARG A 178 2.72 -5.17 15.21
CA ARG A 178 2.73 -6.23 14.18
C ARG A 178 2.60 -5.70 12.75
N ILE A 179 2.18 -4.45 12.53
CA ILE A 179 2.08 -3.86 11.18
C ILE A 179 3.48 -3.46 10.69
N PRO A 180 4.01 -4.08 9.63
CA PRO A 180 5.23 -3.60 8.99
C PRO A 180 4.90 -2.33 8.18
N PRO A 181 5.88 -1.45 7.90
CA PRO A 181 5.66 -0.07 7.45
C PRO A 181 5.00 0.14 6.06
N LEU A 182 4.35 -0.87 5.46
CA LEU A 182 3.75 -0.80 4.12
C LEU A 182 2.22 -0.88 4.18
N GLY A 183 1.54 0.15 3.64
CA GLY A 183 0.10 0.12 3.28
C GLY A 183 -0.85 0.88 4.22
N TYR A 184 -0.52 1.03 5.50
CA TYR A 184 -1.20 1.90 6.46
C TYR A 184 -0.14 2.69 7.22
N ASP A 185 -0.33 4.01 7.37
CA ASP A 185 0.64 4.83 8.06
C ASP A 185 0.58 4.58 9.57
N LYS A 186 1.34 3.58 10.02
CA LYS A 186 1.54 3.24 11.43
C LYS A 186 1.86 4.49 12.27
N LYS A 187 2.59 5.45 11.70
CA LYS A 187 2.96 6.69 12.40
C LYS A 187 1.71 7.54 12.66
N LEU A 188 0.84 7.69 11.66
CA LEU A 188 -0.44 8.40 11.80
C LEU A 188 -1.32 7.79 12.91
N MET A 189 -1.44 6.46 12.96
CA MET A 189 -2.21 5.78 14.00
C MET A 189 -1.58 5.94 15.40
N GLN A 190 -0.25 5.85 15.50
CA GLN A 190 0.45 6.09 16.76
C GLN A 190 0.23 7.51 17.28
N ALA A 191 0.26 8.51 16.39
CA ALA A 191 0.01 9.90 16.75
C ALA A 191 -1.44 10.11 17.24
N MET A 192 -2.43 9.52 16.56
CA MET A 192 -3.83 9.53 17.00
C MET A 192 -4.03 8.84 18.36
N LEU A 193 -3.31 7.74 18.61
CA LEU A 193 -3.34 7.06 19.90
C LEU A 193 -2.77 7.94 21.01
N PHE A 194 -1.67 8.65 20.76
CA PHE A 194 -1.10 9.60 21.72
C PHE A 194 -2.03 10.78 22.01
N GLU A 195 -2.72 11.32 21.00
CA GLU A 195 -3.74 12.35 21.18
C GLU A 195 -4.85 11.89 22.14
N LYS A 196 -5.35 10.65 21.97
CA LYS A 196 -6.36 10.07 22.87
C LYS A 196 -5.85 9.78 24.29
N GLN A 197 -4.54 9.68 24.47
CA GLN A 197 -3.91 9.52 25.78
C GLN A 197 -3.52 10.87 26.42
N ASP A 198 -3.95 12.01 25.86
CA ASP A 198 -3.53 13.36 26.25
C ASP A 198 -2.00 13.61 26.15
N LYS A 199 -1.30 12.78 25.36
CA LYS A 199 0.14 12.87 25.08
C LYS A 199 0.40 13.70 23.83
N TYR A 200 0.05 14.98 23.91
CA TYR A 200 0.04 15.87 22.75
C TYR A 200 1.44 16.13 22.16
N GLU A 201 2.47 16.25 23.00
CA GLU A 201 3.85 16.48 22.59
C GLU A 201 4.37 15.33 21.69
N GLU A 202 4.12 14.09 22.08
CA GLU A 202 4.51 12.91 21.31
C GLU A 202 3.71 12.78 20.00
N ALA A 203 2.44 13.17 20.00
CA ALA A 203 1.63 13.24 18.78
C ALA A 203 2.16 14.29 17.80
N TYR A 204 2.47 15.51 18.29
CA TYR A 204 3.06 16.57 17.49
C TYR A 204 4.40 16.16 16.88
N GLU A 205 5.29 15.55 17.68
CA GLU A 205 6.59 15.07 17.17
C GLU A 205 6.41 14.13 15.97
N ILE A 206 5.41 13.25 16.00
CA ILE A 206 5.16 12.32 14.89
C ILE A 206 4.63 13.06 13.67
N TYR A 207 3.62 13.92 13.81
CA TYR A 207 3.04 14.66 12.68
C TYR A 207 4.06 15.59 12.01
N GLU A 208 4.83 16.33 12.80
CA GLU A 208 5.89 17.21 12.29
C GLU A 208 6.97 16.41 11.55
N ARG A 209 7.36 15.25 12.09
CA ARG A 209 8.32 14.35 11.44
C ARG A 209 7.77 13.79 10.13
N MET A 210 6.48 13.47 10.05
CA MET A 210 5.84 13.05 8.81
C MET A 210 5.94 14.15 7.75
N ILE A 211 5.54 15.39 8.09
CA ILE A 211 5.62 16.52 7.16
C ILE A 211 7.06 16.75 6.69
N TYR A 212 8.01 16.74 7.62
CA TYR A 212 9.43 16.90 7.28
C TYR A 212 9.89 15.82 6.30
N MET A 213 9.61 14.54 6.59
CA MET A 213 10.02 13.43 5.71
C MET A 213 9.35 13.51 4.33
N ASP A 214 8.05 13.78 4.27
CA ASP A 214 7.30 13.82 3.02
C ASP A 214 7.72 15.01 2.14
N ALA A 215 7.98 16.16 2.75
CA ALA A 215 8.49 17.33 2.05
C ALA A 215 9.89 17.08 1.45
N ASN A 216 10.77 16.39 2.20
CA ASN A 216 12.07 15.95 1.70
C ASN A 216 11.90 14.98 0.52
N GLU A 217 10.98 14.03 0.62
CA GLU A 217 10.75 13.03 -0.44
C GLU A 217 10.20 13.67 -1.72
N ILE A 218 9.27 14.60 -1.61
CA ILE A 218 8.78 15.40 -2.74
C ILE A 218 9.94 16.10 -3.45
N CYS A 219 10.83 16.77 -2.69
CA CYS A 219 11.99 17.43 -3.25
C CYS A 219 12.95 16.45 -3.94
N ASN A 220 13.18 15.27 -3.33
CA ASN A 220 14.03 14.22 -3.89
C ASN A 220 13.48 13.68 -5.22
N VAL A 221 12.18 13.40 -5.30
CA VAL A 221 11.55 12.91 -6.54
C VAL A 221 11.61 13.97 -7.63
N ILE A 222 11.34 15.24 -7.29
CA ILE A 222 11.51 16.35 -8.23
C ILE A 222 12.97 16.43 -8.71
N GLN A 223 13.96 16.22 -7.84
CA GLN A 223 15.37 16.20 -8.23
C GLN A 223 15.69 15.06 -9.21
N ILE A 224 15.12 13.86 -9.01
CA ILE A 224 15.29 12.75 -9.95
C ILE A 224 14.71 13.11 -11.32
N LEU A 225 13.55 13.78 -11.37
CA LEU A 225 12.95 14.26 -12.62
C LEU A 225 13.81 15.33 -13.30
N ILE A 226 14.38 16.26 -12.54
CA ILE A 226 15.33 17.26 -13.05
C ILE A 226 16.52 16.55 -13.70
N ASN A 227 17.12 15.57 -13.01
CA ASN A 227 18.25 14.81 -13.52
C ASN A 227 17.91 14.07 -14.83
N LEU A 228 16.70 13.51 -14.93
CA LEU A 228 16.23 12.88 -16.16
C LEU A 228 16.05 13.90 -17.30
N LEU A 229 15.45 15.06 -17.02
CA LEU A 229 15.26 16.13 -17.99
C LEU A 229 16.60 16.70 -18.49
N CYS A 230 17.59 16.83 -17.61
CA CYS A 230 18.95 17.23 -17.94
C CYS A 230 19.62 16.22 -18.90
N LYS A 231 19.48 14.91 -18.65
CA LYS A 231 19.97 13.85 -19.55
C LYS A 231 19.30 13.87 -20.92
N GLU A 232 18.05 14.31 -21.00
CA GLU A 232 17.32 14.53 -22.25
C GLU A 232 17.61 15.92 -22.88
N GLU A 233 18.51 16.71 -22.29
CA GLU A 233 18.83 18.08 -22.69
C GLU A 233 17.62 19.04 -22.69
N LYS A 234 16.58 18.74 -21.91
CA LYS A 234 15.34 19.53 -21.77
C LYS A 234 15.46 20.57 -20.65
N TYR A 235 16.46 21.44 -20.74
CA TYR A 235 16.82 22.40 -19.69
C TYR A 235 15.68 23.36 -19.31
N ASP A 236 14.92 23.89 -20.28
CA ASP A 236 13.77 24.76 -19.99
C ASP A 236 12.71 24.11 -19.09
N LYS A 237 12.55 22.78 -19.19
CA LYS A 237 11.66 22.02 -18.29
C LYS A 237 12.33 21.78 -16.96
N ALA A 238 13.62 21.41 -16.94
CA ALA A 238 14.38 21.23 -15.71
C ALA A 238 14.32 22.49 -14.82
N GLU A 239 14.43 23.69 -15.40
CA GLU A 239 14.27 24.97 -14.67
C GLU A 239 12.91 25.13 -13.99
N LYS A 240 11.83 24.72 -14.67
CA LYS A 240 10.49 24.78 -14.08
C LYS A 240 10.37 23.86 -12.87
N TYR A 241 10.91 22.66 -12.96
CA TYR A 241 10.93 21.72 -11.84
C TYR A 241 11.85 22.21 -10.71
N ALA A 242 12.99 22.82 -11.03
CA ALA A 242 13.89 23.42 -10.06
C ALA A 242 13.20 24.54 -9.27
N ALA A 243 12.44 25.41 -9.94
CA ALA A 243 11.66 26.44 -9.26
C ALA A 243 10.61 25.87 -8.30
N ILE A 244 9.96 24.75 -8.66
CA ILE A 244 9.00 24.04 -7.79
C ILE A 244 9.71 23.45 -6.58
N ALA A 245 10.84 22.76 -6.77
CA ALA A 245 11.64 22.20 -5.66
C ALA A 245 12.10 23.31 -4.71
N LYS A 246 12.63 24.43 -5.25
CA LYS A 246 13.08 25.59 -4.48
C LYS A 246 11.97 26.21 -3.65
N THR A 247 10.79 26.36 -4.25
CA THR A 247 9.61 26.91 -3.57
C THR A 247 9.13 25.95 -2.48
N SER A 248 9.11 24.65 -2.75
CA SER A 248 8.73 23.62 -1.78
C SER A 248 9.67 23.61 -0.58
N ALA A 249 10.99 23.62 -0.82
CA ALA A 249 11.99 23.67 0.23
C ALA A 249 11.84 24.91 1.15
N LYS A 250 11.41 26.05 0.59
CA LYS A 250 11.10 27.27 1.38
C LYS A 250 9.81 27.15 2.17
N ILE A 251 8.73 26.66 1.54
CA ILE A 251 7.43 26.51 2.21
C ILE A 251 7.55 25.59 3.42
N PHE A 252 8.35 24.53 3.30
CA PHE A 252 8.55 23.54 4.34
C PHE A 252 9.80 23.78 5.20
N ASP A 253 10.45 24.95 5.12
CA ASP A 253 11.65 25.30 5.90
C ASP A 253 12.75 24.20 5.91
N LEU A 254 13.01 23.56 4.76
CA LEU A 254 13.98 22.46 4.65
C LEU A 254 15.45 22.91 4.63
N GLY A 255 15.67 24.23 4.69
CA GLY A 255 16.98 24.86 4.74
C GLY A 255 17.65 25.05 3.37
N ALA A 256 18.75 25.82 3.39
CA ALA A 256 19.49 26.21 2.20
C ALA A 256 20.12 25.02 1.45
N TYR A 257 20.35 23.90 2.12
CA TYR A 257 20.79 22.67 1.47
C TYR A 257 19.73 22.21 0.45
N MET A 258 18.50 21.91 0.86
CA MET A 258 17.48 21.44 -0.08
C MET A 258 17.10 22.50 -1.13
N GLU A 259 17.21 23.79 -0.80
CA GLU A 259 16.90 24.88 -1.74
C GLU A 259 17.82 24.90 -2.97
N ASN A 260 19.11 24.58 -2.83
CA ASN A 260 20.12 24.85 -3.87
C ASN A 260 20.58 23.60 -4.64
N ILE A 261 20.11 22.39 -4.29
CA ILE A 261 20.45 21.15 -5.00
C ILE A 261 20.06 21.21 -6.49
N PRO A 262 18.84 21.67 -6.86
CA PRO A 262 18.43 21.77 -8.26
C PRO A 262 19.37 22.62 -9.12
N ASP A 263 19.77 23.79 -8.60
CA ASP A 263 20.62 24.74 -9.31
C ASP A 263 22.03 24.18 -9.54
N MET A 264 22.56 23.40 -8.58
CA MET A 264 23.85 22.73 -8.71
C MET A 264 23.81 21.68 -9.83
N PHE A 265 22.81 20.78 -9.83
CA PHE A 265 22.72 19.71 -10.83
C PHE A 265 22.50 20.25 -12.25
N ILE A 266 21.63 21.25 -12.42
CA ILE A 266 21.42 21.87 -13.73
C ILE A 266 22.70 22.55 -14.20
N GLY A 267 23.39 23.30 -13.33
CA GLY A 267 24.67 23.93 -13.65
C GLY A 267 25.72 22.92 -14.12
N ILE A 268 25.87 21.80 -13.41
CA ILE A 268 26.81 20.73 -13.76
C ILE A 268 26.46 20.13 -15.12
N SER A 269 25.19 19.79 -15.34
CA SER A 269 24.73 19.21 -16.60
C SER A 269 24.92 20.14 -17.80
N MET A 270 24.78 21.45 -17.60
CA MET A 270 25.01 22.46 -18.63
C MET A 270 26.49 22.85 -18.79
N GLN A 271 27.38 22.33 -17.93
CA GLN A 271 28.76 22.78 -17.77
C GLN A 271 28.88 24.29 -17.51
N ASP A 272 27.87 24.88 -16.86
CA ASP A 272 27.87 26.28 -16.43
C ASP A 272 28.68 26.40 -15.13
N LYS A 273 29.90 26.90 -15.25
CA LYS A 273 30.84 27.03 -14.14
C LYS A 273 30.32 27.91 -13.01
N GLU A 274 29.85 29.11 -13.36
CA GLU A 274 29.46 30.11 -12.36
C GLU A 274 28.23 29.65 -11.58
N ARG A 275 27.23 29.12 -12.29
CA ARG A 275 26.03 28.58 -11.64
C ARG A 275 26.35 27.42 -10.73
N SER A 276 27.17 26.47 -11.20
CA SER A 276 27.54 25.28 -10.42
C SER A 276 28.24 25.68 -9.12
N LEU A 277 29.22 26.58 -9.20
CA LEU A 277 30.02 27.01 -8.05
C LEU A 277 29.18 27.84 -7.06
N ASP A 278 28.33 28.75 -7.52
CA ASP A 278 27.44 29.53 -6.66
C ASP A 278 26.46 28.63 -5.89
N ALA A 279 25.84 27.66 -6.58
CA ALA A 279 24.95 26.70 -5.96
C ALA A 279 25.68 25.82 -4.94
N MET A 280 26.87 25.30 -5.29
CA MET A 280 27.69 24.51 -4.37
C MET A 280 28.09 25.31 -3.12
N GLU A 281 28.51 26.56 -3.25
CA GLU A 281 28.86 27.39 -2.09
C GLU A 281 27.66 27.61 -1.15
N LYS A 282 26.47 27.87 -1.71
CA LYS A 282 25.24 28.02 -0.93
C LYS A 282 24.86 26.73 -0.22
N LEU A 283 25.00 25.59 -0.91
CA LEU A 283 24.78 24.27 -0.33
C LEU A 283 25.70 24.03 0.85
N VAL A 284 27.01 24.21 0.69
CA VAL A 284 28.00 23.91 1.74
C VAL A 284 27.84 24.85 2.94
N LYS A 285 27.61 26.15 2.73
CA LYS A 285 27.25 27.09 3.80
C LYS A 285 25.95 26.68 4.50
N GLY A 286 25.02 26.09 3.75
CA GLY A 286 23.76 25.54 4.23
C GLY A 286 23.86 24.22 5.00
N VAL A 287 24.97 23.47 4.85
CA VAL A 287 25.19 22.22 5.58
C VAL A 287 25.39 22.54 7.07
N ASP A 288 26.19 23.55 7.41
CA ASP A 288 26.33 23.98 8.81
C ASP A 288 25.03 24.57 9.39
N SER A 289 24.08 24.95 8.53
CA SER A 289 22.75 25.43 8.93
C SER A 289 21.69 24.34 8.99
N VAL A 290 21.99 23.04 9.16
CA VAL A 290 20.95 22.04 9.50
C VAL A 290 20.25 22.34 10.84
N GLU A 291 20.75 23.33 11.60
CA GLU A 291 19.96 24.04 12.62
C GLU A 291 18.66 24.69 12.09
N THR A 292 18.42 24.79 10.78
CA THR A 292 17.25 25.50 10.22
C THR A 292 15.94 24.75 10.49
N ALA A 293 15.92 23.42 10.37
CA ALA A 293 14.71 22.65 10.69
C ALA A 293 14.48 22.59 12.22
N ALA A 294 15.54 22.52 13.02
CA ALA A 294 15.45 22.61 14.48
C ALA A 294 15.05 24.02 14.99
N ARG A 295 15.13 25.05 14.15
CA ARG A 295 14.73 26.44 14.42
C ARG A 295 13.42 26.85 13.74
N SER A 296 12.88 26.02 12.85
CA SER A 296 11.61 26.33 12.20
C SER A 296 10.50 26.22 13.22
N ASP A 297 9.59 27.19 13.19
CA ASP A 297 8.36 27.13 13.97
C ASP A 297 7.49 25.93 13.58
N MET A 298 7.74 25.30 12.43
CA MET A 298 7.01 24.15 11.90
C MET A 298 7.39 22.81 12.56
N TYR A 299 8.58 22.70 13.18
CA TYR A 299 9.12 21.43 13.67
C TYR A 299 9.56 21.47 15.15
N LYS A 300 8.82 22.24 15.97
CA LYS A 300 9.18 22.56 17.36
C LYS A 300 9.30 21.35 18.27
N HIS A 301 8.48 20.34 18.05
CA HIS A 301 8.38 19.15 18.89
C HIS A 301 9.30 18.04 18.38
N MET A 302 9.84 18.17 17.16
CA MET A 302 10.73 17.18 16.59
C MET A 302 12.08 17.16 17.33
N LYS A 303 12.33 16.06 18.04
CA LYS A 303 13.65 15.77 18.61
C LYS A 303 14.60 15.36 17.47
N MET A 304 15.26 16.34 16.89
CA MET A 304 16.43 16.12 16.03
C MET A 304 17.54 15.56 16.92
N LYS A 305 18.12 14.40 16.58
CA LYS A 305 19.30 13.90 17.29
C LYS A 305 20.39 14.95 17.16
N GLU A 306 20.70 15.65 18.25
CA GLU A 306 21.82 16.57 18.32
C GLU A 306 23.10 15.83 17.92
N SER A 307 23.84 16.43 16.99
CA SER A 307 25.29 16.28 16.82
C SER A 307 25.92 15.05 16.12
N SER A 308 25.22 13.98 15.73
CA SER A 308 25.95 12.76 15.30
C SER A 308 26.16 12.50 13.80
N ASN A 309 25.85 13.40 12.85
CA ASN A 309 26.09 13.07 11.44
C ASN A 309 26.43 14.23 10.48
N MET A 310 26.65 15.46 10.96
CA MET A 310 27.00 16.59 10.07
C MET A 310 28.32 16.38 9.36
N ASP A 311 29.32 15.88 10.07
CA ASP A 311 30.59 15.45 9.49
C ASP A 311 30.40 14.32 8.48
N ALA A 312 29.44 13.43 8.69
CA ALA A 312 29.15 12.35 7.76
C ALA A 312 28.47 12.87 6.49
N VAL A 313 27.55 13.83 6.61
CA VAL A 313 26.91 14.50 5.47
C VAL A 313 27.94 15.30 4.67
N LYS A 314 28.80 16.10 5.34
CA LYS A 314 29.92 16.81 4.68
C LYS A 314 30.85 15.83 3.96
N LYS A 315 31.26 14.75 4.61
CA LYS A 315 32.09 13.69 4.01
C LYS A 315 31.41 12.98 2.84
N MET A 316 30.09 12.81 2.88
CA MET A 316 29.32 12.20 1.79
C MET A 316 29.24 13.13 0.58
N ILE A 317 28.92 14.40 0.79
CA ILE A 317 28.91 15.43 -0.26
C ILE A 317 30.28 15.53 -0.91
N LYS A 318 31.33 15.63 -0.08
CA LYS A 318 32.72 15.67 -0.55
C LYS A 318 33.06 14.47 -1.42
N ARG A 319 32.80 13.24 -0.93
CA ARG A 319 33.05 12.02 -1.71
C ARG A 319 32.27 12.01 -3.02
N GLY A 320 31.01 12.45 -3.00
CA GLY A 320 30.19 12.60 -4.19
C GLY A 320 30.87 13.48 -5.23
N LEU A 321 31.19 14.72 -4.86
CA LEU A 321 31.86 15.69 -5.73
C LEU A 321 33.25 15.23 -6.19
N GLU A 322 34.03 14.56 -5.33
CA GLU A 322 35.37 14.07 -5.71
C GLU A 322 35.30 12.89 -6.69
N SER A 323 34.27 12.05 -6.60
CA SER A 323 34.11 10.84 -7.43
C SER A 323 33.36 11.06 -8.74
N ASP A 324 32.58 12.13 -8.83
CA ASP A 324 31.78 12.44 -10.00
C ASP A 324 32.65 12.98 -11.14
N LYS A 325 32.49 12.40 -12.34
CA LYS A 325 33.21 12.85 -13.53
C LYS A 325 32.53 14.04 -14.19
N GLU A 326 31.23 14.25 -13.95
CA GLU A 326 30.50 15.38 -14.51
C GLU A 326 31.03 16.72 -13.98
N VAL A 327 31.71 16.74 -12.83
CA VAL A 327 32.33 17.94 -12.26
C VAL A 327 33.80 18.14 -12.66
N ASP A 328 34.36 17.32 -13.57
CA ASP A 328 35.78 17.41 -13.97
C ASP A 328 36.15 18.79 -14.50
N PHE A 329 35.22 19.47 -15.19
CA PHE A 329 35.39 20.82 -15.72
C PHE A 329 35.54 21.91 -14.64
N LEU A 330 35.25 21.59 -13.37
CA LEU A 330 35.37 22.47 -12.21
C LEU A 330 36.62 22.20 -11.36
N ARG A 331 37.30 21.06 -11.53
CA ARG A 331 38.34 20.60 -10.59
C ARG A 331 39.53 21.54 -10.45
N GLU A 332 39.87 22.25 -11.53
CA GLU A 332 40.96 23.22 -11.51
C GLU A 332 40.56 24.61 -11.02
N GLU A 333 39.26 24.87 -10.85
CA GLU A 333 38.75 26.16 -10.39
C GLU A 333 39.12 26.38 -8.92
N PRO A 334 39.75 27.52 -8.57
CA PRO A 334 40.10 27.84 -7.18
C PRO A 334 38.91 27.81 -6.23
N ARG A 335 37.73 28.23 -6.70
CA ARG A 335 36.47 28.19 -5.94
C ARG A 335 36.06 26.76 -5.61
N PHE A 336 36.16 25.83 -6.55
CA PHE A 336 35.85 24.42 -6.31
C PHE A 336 36.77 23.81 -5.24
N LYS A 337 38.09 24.07 -5.34
CA LYS A 337 39.07 23.62 -4.34
C LYS A 337 38.72 24.16 -2.94
N SER A 338 38.32 25.42 -2.84
CA SER A 338 37.85 26.04 -1.58
C SER A 338 36.59 25.36 -1.01
N ILE A 339 35.62 25.03 -1.86
CA ILE A 339 34.39 24.33 -1.46
C ILE A 339 34.70 22.94 -0.89
N ILE A 340 35.61 22.20 -1.52
CA ILE A 340 36.04 20.87 -1.04
C ILE A 340 36.78 20.97 0.31
N GLU A 341 37.55 22.04 0.54
CA GLU A 341 38.18 22.31 1.84
C GLU A 341 37.15 22.60 2.94
N LEU A 342 36.08 23.34 2.63
CA LEU A 342 34.98 23.61 3.58
C LEU A 342 34.18 22.36 3.99
N LEU A 343 34.31 21.27 3.23
CA LEU A 343 33.68 19.98 3.48
C LEU A 343 34.60 18.97 4.20
N LYS A 344 35.80 19.37 4.62
CA LYS A 344 36.68 18.59 5.51
C LYS A 344 36.18 18.66 6.95
#